data_AF-Q72HZ4-F1
#
_entry.id   AF-Q72HZ4-F1
#
_cell.length_a   1.000
_cell.length_b   1.000
_cell.length_c   1.000
_cell.angle_alpha   90.00
_cell.angle_beta   90.00
_cell.angle_gamma   90.00
#
_symmetry.space_group_name_H-M   'P 1'
#
loop_
_entity.id
_entity.type
_entity.pdbx_description
1 polymer ?
#
loop_
_entity_poly.entity_id
_entity_poly.type
_entity_poly.pdbx_seq_one_letter_code
_entity_poly.pdbx_strand_id
1 'polypeptide(L)'
;MVFRRNPTPPETEWKPTPEEWRVYALCDGRRTEEEVVRESGLGEEAYAILAALLKRGLILPVEGPKELCQRLVELLKSRLGPKAEPFVKRLEECPSRESLEEEALRVALKVKLTLDKKAGEELEKAVRTLFR
;
A
#
# COMPACT_ATOMS: atom_id res chain seq x y z
N MET A 1 2.81 -9.14 0.09
CA MET A 1 1.61 -8.58 0.73
C MET A 1 2.07 -7.67 1.87
N VAL A 2 1.34 -6.60 2.15
CA VAL A 2 1.68 -5.65 3.23
C VAL A 2 0.57 -5.68 4.27
N PHE A 3 0.91 -5.51 5.55
CA PHE A 3 -0.08 -5.51 6.62
C PHE A 3 -0.24 -4.11 7.20
N ARG A 4 -1.49 -3.71 7.40
CA ARG A 4 -1.83 -2.48 8.12
C ARG A 4 -2.67 -2.77 9.35
N ARG A 5 -2.57 -1.94 10.38
CA ARG A 5 -3.50 -1.93 11.52
C ARG A 5 -4.92 -1.66 11.04
N ASN A 6 -5.87 -2.42 11.56
CA ASN A 6 -7.29 -2.19 11.30
C ASN A 6 -7.71 -0.90 12.04
N PRO A 7 -8.20 0.14 11.34
CA PRO A 7 -8.68 1.37 11.99
C PRO A 7 -9.93 1.14 12.86
N THR A 8 -10.65 0.06 12.63
CA THR A 8 -11.85 -0.34 13.37
C THR A 8 -11.73 -1.80 13.79
N PRO A 9 -10.85 -2.13 14.76
CA PRO A 9 -10.64 -3.50 15.19
C PRO A 9 -11.90 -4.05 15.89
N PRO A 10 -12.25 -5.33 15.70
CA PRO A 10 -13.41 -5.95 16.35
C PRO A 10 -13.21 -6.15 17.85
N GLU A 11 -11.96 -6.20 18.31
CA GLU A 11 -11.60 -6.36 19.72
C GLU A 11 -11.14 -5.02 20.31
N THR A 12 -12.04 -4.30 20.98
CA THR A 12 -11.72 -3.01 21.65
C THR A 12 -10.95 -3.17 22.96
N GLU A 13 -10.91 -4.37 23.56
CA GLU A 13 -10.25 -4.66 24.85
C GLU A 13 -9.01 -5.56 24.71
N TRP A 14 -8.44 -5.66 23.52
CA TRP A 14 -7.26 -6.49 23.29
C TRP A 14 -6.07 -6.04 24.16
N LYS A 15 -5.53 -6.98 24.94
CA LYS A 15 -4.32 -6.80 25.78
C LYS A 15 -3.16 -7.59 25.17
N PRO A 16 -2.31 -6.96 24.34
CA PRO A 16 -1.22 -7.65 23.66
C PRO A 16 -0.10 -8.07 24.63
N THR A 17 0.57 -9.17 24.34
CA THR A 17 1.90 -9.43 24.91
C THR A 17 2.94 -8.45 24.31
N PRO A 18 4.13 -8.30 24.90
CA PRO A 18 5.20 -7.48 24.33
C PRO A 18 5.57 -7.88 22.88
N GLU A 19 5.57 -9.18 22.59
CA GLU A 19 5.87 -9.74 21.27
C GLU A 19 4.75 -9.42 20.28
N GLU A 20 3.49 -9.63 20.68
CA GLU A 20 2.32 -9.28 19.88
C GLU A 20 2.29 -7.78 19.54
N TRP A 21 2.55 -6.93 20.53
CA TRP A 21 2.60 -5.48 20.34
C TRP A 21 3.71 -5.07 19.36
N ARG A 22 4.89 -5.71 19.45
CA ARG A 22 6.02 -5.43 18.57
C ARG A 22 5.66 -5.71 17.11
N VAL A 23 5.12 -6.88 16.82
CA VAL A 23 4.68 -7.26 15.46
C VAL A 23 3.54 -6.36 14.98
N TYR A 24 2.55 -6.11 15.84
CA TYR A 24 1.41 -5.24 15.53
C TYR A 24 1.82 -3.81 15.20
N ALA A 25 2.78 -3.24 15.93
CA ALA A 25 3.28 -1.89 15.71
C ALA A 25 3.99 -1.73 14.36
N LEU A 26 4.64 -2.79 13.86
CA LEU A 26 5.31 -2.82 12.56
C LEU A 26 4.35 -2.93 11.38
N CYS A 27 3.10 -3.36 11.62
CA CYS A 27 2.03 -3.45 10.61
C CYS A 27 1.45 -2.06 10.28
N ASP A 28 2.27 -1.16 9.74
CA ASP A 28 1.90 0.23 9.45
C ASP A 28 1.35 0.45 8.03
N GLY A 29 1.12 -0.61 7.28
CA GLY A 29 0.68 -0.54 5.89
C GLY A 29 1.80 -0.24 4.91
N ARG A 30 3.06 -0.31 5.34
CA ARG A 30 4.24 -0.05 4.49
C ARG A 30 5.14 -1.28 4.37
N ARG A 31 5.32 -2.02 5.46
CA ARG A 31 6.22 -3.17 5.52
C ARG A 31 5.62 -4.44 4.95
N THR A 32 6.41 -5.18 4.18
CA THR A 32 6.04 -6.54 3.79
C THR A 32 6.06 -7.48 4.99
N GLU A 33 5.43 -8.65 4.83
CA GLU A 33 5.49 -9.72 5.84
C GLU A 33 6.93 -10.04 6.26
N GLU A 34 7.83 -10.17 5.29
CA GLU A 34 9.24 -10.49 5.52
C GLU A 34 9.99 -9.36 6.26
N GLU A 35 9.65 -8.11 5.96
CA GLU A 35 10.21 -6.94 6.65
C GLU A 35 9.74 -6.90 8.11
N VAL A 36 8.45 -7.15 8.37
CA VAL A 36 7.92 -7.22 9.74
C VAL A 36 8.61 -8.34 10.53
N VAL A 37 8.77 -9.52 9.95
CA VAL A 37 9.43 -10.66 10.59
C VAL A 37 10.88 -10.31 10.93
N ARG A 38 11.64 -9.79 9.96
CA ARG A 38 13.04 -9.40 10.15
C ARG A 38 13.20 -8.31 11.21
N GLU A 39 12.37 -7.28 11.18
CA GLU A 39 12.46 -6.12 12.09
C GLU A 39 11.93 -6.42 13.50
N SER A 40 11.02 -7.39 13.65
CA SER A 40 10.53 -7.82 14.96
C SER A 40 11.62 -8.52 15.81
N GLY A 41 12.59 -9.15 15.14
CA GLY A 41 13.62 -9.97 15.76
C GLY A 41 13.12 -11.30 16.32
N LEU A 42 11.88 -11.71 16.03
CA LEU A 42 11.24 -12.92 16.59
C LEU A 42 11.36 -14.14 15.67
N GLY A 43 11.85 -13.98 14.44
CA GLY A 43 11.98 -15.08 13.49
C GLY A 43 10.64 -15.74 13.17
N GLU A 44 10.57 -17.07 13.21
CA GLU A 44 9.35 -17.82 12.85
C GLU A 44 8.13 -17.47 13.70
N GLU A 45 8.34 -17.08 14.96
CA GLU A 45 7.26 -16.68 15.87
C GLU A 45 6.49 -15.45 15.36
N ALA A 46 7.16 -14.54 14.63
CA ALA A 46 6.50 -13.38 14.04
C ALA A 46 5.41 -13.78 13.03
N TYR A 47 5.61 -14.85 12.25
CA TYR A 47 4.60 -15.33 11.30
C TYR A 47 3.36 -15.86 12.02
N ALA A 48 3.55 -16.58 13.13
CA ALA A 48 2.44 -17.07 13.95
C ALA A 48 1.63 -15.91 14.55
N ILE A 49 2.32 -14.88 15.04
CA ILE A 49 1.67 -13.67 15.57
C ILE A 49 0.91 -12.93 14.46
N LEU A 50 1.52 -12.74 13.28
CA LEU A 50 0.86 -12.12 12.12
C LEU A 50 -0.43 -12.86 11.74
N ALA A 51 -0.37 -14.19 11.64
CA ALA A 51 -1.54 -15.01 11.34
C ALA A 51 -2.64 -14.86 12.41
N ALA A 52 -2.27 -14.80 13.68
CA ALA A 52 -3.22 -14.59 14.79
C ALA A 52 -3.85 -13.19 14.74
N LEU A 53 -3.05 -12.14 14.56
CA LEU A 53 -3.53 -10.75 14.42
C LEU A 53 -4.49 -10.60 13.23
N LEU A 54 -4.17 -11.25 12.11
CA LEU A 54 -5.00 -11.27 10.90
C LEU A 54 -6.33 -12.00 11.15
N LYS A 55 -6.29 -13.18 11.76
CA LYS A 55 -7.49 -13.97 12.11
C LYS A 55 -8.42 -13.22 13.06
N ARG A 56 -7.86 -12.43 13.97
CA ARG A 56 -8.59 -11.58 14.92
C ARG A 56 -9.07 -10.26 14.31
N GLY A 57 -8.71 -9.98 13.05
CA GLY A 57 -9.06 -8.74 12.37
C GLY A 57 -8.40 -7.50 12.99
N LEU A 58 -7.30 -7.66 13.72
CA LEU A 58 -6.53 -6.55 14.30
C LEU A 58 -5.66 -5.87 13.23
N ILE A 59 -5.23 -6.64 12.24
CA ILE A 59 -4.55 -6.16 11.04
C ILE A 59 -5.32 -6.57 9.79
N LEU A 60 -5.12 -5.85 8.70
CA LEU A 60 -5.71 -6.10 7.40
C LEU A 60 -4.59 -6.29 6.37
N PRO A 61 -4.74 -7.26 5.45
CA PRO A 61 -3.85 -7.39 4.31
C PRO A 61 -4.18 -6.28 3.32
N VAL A 62 -3.15 -5.61 2.83
CA VAL A 62 -3.27 -4.62 1.76
C VAL A 62 -2.33 -4.97 0.61
N GLU A 63 -2.72 -4.50 -0.57
CA GLU A 63 -1.92 -4.61 -1.78
C GLU A 63 -0.53 -3.99 -1.53
N GLY A 64 0.51 -4.71 -1.96
CA GLY A 64 1.87 -4.19 -1.90
C GLY A 64 2.12 -3.14 -2.98
N PRO A 65 3.30 -2.49 -2.95
CA PRO A 65 3.65 -1.48 -3.95
C PRO A 65 3.60 -2.02 -5.38
N LYS A 66 4.00 -3.28 -5.60
CA LYS A 66 4.01 -3.89 -6.93
C LYS A 66 2.59 -4.06 -7.49
N GLU A 67 1.67 -4.58 -6.69
CA GLU A 67 0.28 -4.79 -7.09
C GLU A 67 -0.42 -3.44 -7.34
N LEU A 68 -0.20 -2.46 -6.47
CA LEU A 68 -0.69 -1.10 -6.66
C LEU A 68 -0.13 -0.45 -7.93
N CYS A 69 1.16 -0.61 -8.19
CA CYS A 69 1.81 -0.05 -9.37
C CYS A 69 1.18 -0.63 -10.65
N GLN A 70 0.96 -1.94 -10.70
CA GLN A 70 0.29 -2.57 -11.84
C GLN A 70 -1.10 -1.98 -12.10
N ARG A 71 -1.92 -1.82 -11.05
CA ARG A 71 -3.26 -1.20 -11.19
C ARG A 71 -3.20 0.24 -11.68
N LEU A 72 -2.25 1.03 -11.19
CA LEU A 72 -2.04 2.41 -11.65
C LEU A 72 -1.59 2.46 -13.11
N VAL A 73 -0.70 1.56 -13.51
CA VAL A 73 -0.20 1.45 -14.90
C VAL A 73 -1.33 1.07 -15.86
N GLU A 74 -2.16 0.10 -15.50
CA GLU A 74 -3.34 -0.29 -16.29
C GLU A 74 -4.33 0.88 -16.44
N LEU A 75 -4.61 1.59 -15.34
CA LEU A 75 -5.47 2.77 -15.35
C LEU A 75 -4.89 3.86 -16.28
N LEU A 76 -3.59 4.16 -16.18
CA LEU A 76 -2.93 5.14 -17.05
C LEU A 76 -2.98 4.74 -18.52
N LYS A 77 -2.67 3.47 -18.84
CA LYS A 77 -2.71 2.95 -20.22
C LYS A 77 -4.13 3.00 -20.78
N SER A 78 -5.14 2.68 -19.97
CA SER A 78 -6.56 2.73 -20.40
C SER A 78 -7.04 4.15 -20.73
N ARG A 79 -6.48 5.17 -20.08
CA ARG A 79 -6.90 6.58 -20.25
C ARG A 79 -6.08 7.34 -21.28
N LEU A 80 -4.76 7.11 -21.31
CA LEU A 80 -3.82 7.91 -22.10
C LEU A 80 -3.22 7.14 -23.28
N GLY A 81 -3.44 5.82 -23.35
CA GLY A 81 -2.85 4.96 -24.38
C GLY A 81 -1.33 5.09 -24.42
N PRO A 82 -0.72 5.30 -25.61
CA PRO A 82 0.72 5.46 -25.76
C PRO A 82 1.33 6.63 -24.97
N LYS A 83 0.53 7.66 -24.63
CA LYS A 83 1.00 8.81 -23.85
C LYS A 83 1.26 8.46 -22.38
N ALA A 84 0.86 7.26 -21.93
CA ALA A 84 1.11 6.77 -20.58
C ALA A 84 2.58 6.38 -20.34
N GLU A 85 3.30 5.96 -21.38
CA GLU A 85 4.63 5.34 -21.30
C GLU A 85 5.65 6.07 -20.39
N PRO A 86 5.84 7.42 -20.49
CA PRO A 86 6.78 8.11 -19.62
C PRO A 86 6.35 8.13 -18.15
N PHE A 87 5.05 8.02 -17.86
CA PHE A 87 4.55 7.97 -16.49
C PHE A 87 4.63 6.56 -15.91
N VAL A 88 4.40 5.54 -16.74
CA VAL A 88 4.51 4.12 -16.37
C VAL A 88 5.91 3.83 -15.83
N LYS A 89 6.95 4.22 -16.56
CA LYS A 89 8.35 4.01 -16.12
C LYS A 89 8.63 4.63 -14.74
N ARG A 90 8.14 5.85 -14.50
CA ARG A 90 8.35 6.55 -13.22
C ARG A 90 7.66 5.84 -12.05
N LEU A 91 6.50 5.24 -12.28
CA LEU A 91 5.80 4.46 -11.24
C LEU A 91 6.50 3.11 -10.98
N GLU A 92 6.96 2.43 -12.03
CA GLU A 92 7.65 1.14 -11.91
C GLU A 92 9.01 1.25 -11.20
N GLU A 93 9.65 2.42 -11.26
CA GLU A 93 10.90 2.72 -10.56
C GLU A 93 10.71 3.04 -9.05
N CYS A 94 9.47 3.15 -8.56
CA CYS A 94 9.21 3.49 -7.16
C CYS A 94 9.49 2.29 -6.23
N PRO A 95 10.42 2.39 -5.27
CA PRO A 95 10.84 1.26 -4.44
C PRO A 95 9.87 0.93 -3.28
N SER A 96 8.93 1.83 -2.96
CA SER A 96 8.07 1.71 -1.79
C SER A 96 6.64 2.16 -2.07
N ARG A 97 5.70 1.75 -1.22
CA ARG A 97 4.30 2.19 -1.32
C ARG A 97 4.16 3.71 -1.20
N GLU A 98 4.94 4.34 -0.31
CA GLU A 98 4.91 5.80 -0.09
C GLU A 98 5.45 6.58 -1.29
N SER A 99 6.61 6.15 -1.83
CA SER A 99 7.15 6.77 -3.05
C SER A 99 6.22 6.58 -4.25
N LEU A 100 5.57 5.41 -4.35
CA LEU A 100 4.58 5.14 -5.37
C LEU A 100 3.33 6.03 -5.22
N GLU A 101 2.83 6.23 -4.00
CA GLU A 101 1.68 7.12 -3.75
C GLU A 101 2.00 8.56 -4.17
N GLU A 102 3.14 9.08 -3.72
CA GLU A 102 3.55 10.44 -4.03
C GLU A 102 3.75 10.64 -5.54
N GLU A 103 4.43 9.70 -6.19
CA GLU A 103 4.67 9.78 -7.62
C GLU A 103 3.36 9.62 -8.42
N ALA A 104 2.44 8.75 -7.98
CA ALA A 104 1.13 8.62 -8.61
C ALA A 104 0.30 9.92 -8.51
N LEU A 105 0.34 10.63 -7.38
CA LEU A 105 -0.30 11.94 -7.24
C LEU A 105 0.35 12.99 -8.15
N ARG A 106 1.69 13.00 -8.26
CA ARG A 106 2.41 13.89 -9.19
C ARG A 106 2.06 13.62 -10.64
N VAL A 107 1.97 12.35 -11.03
CA VAL A 107 1.53 11.93 -12.37
C VAL A 107 0.10 12.40 -12.63
N ALA A 108 -0.83 12.15 -11.69
CA ALA A 108 -2.22 12.59 -11.82
C ALA A 108 -2.32 14.10 -12.04
N LEU A 109 -1.58 14.89 -11.25
CA LEU A 109 -1.51 16.34 -11.41
C LEU A 109 -0.95 16.75 -12.77
N LYS A 110 0.14 16.12 -13.22
CA LYS A 110 0.75 16.43 -14.52
C LYS A 110 -0.20 16.12 -15.68
N VAL A 111 -0.86 14.96 -15.65
CA VAL A 111 -1.88 14.59 -16.64
C VAL A 111 -3.03 15.60 -16.65
N LYS A 112 -3.52 15.98 -15.46
CA LYS A 112 -4.60 16.97 -15.28
C LYS A 112 -4.27 18.32 -15.91
N LEU A 113 -3.01 18.75 -15.79
CA LEU A 113 -2.55 20.06 -16.26
C LEU A 113 -2.14 20.08 -17.73
N THR A 114 -1.58 18.98 -18.26
CA THR A 114 -0.92 19.01 -19.58
C THR A 114 -1.54 18.12 -20.64
N LEU A 115 -2.38 17.15 -20.28
CA LEU A 115 -2.92 16.18 -21.24
C LEU A 115 -4.43 16.17 -21.27
N ASP A 116 -5.05 15.86 -20.13
CA ASP A 116 -6.50 15.72 -20.01
C ASP A 116 -6.90 15.94 -18.54
N LYS A 117 -7.66 17.00 -18.30
CA LYS A 117 -8.13 17.38 -16.97
C LYS A 117 -8.98 16.28 -16.32
N LYS A 118 -9.89 15.67 -17.08
CA LYS A 118 -10.81 14.65 -16.58
C LYS A 118 -10.06 13.36 -16.26
N ALA A 119 -9.17 12.93 -17.13
CA ALA A 119 -8.32 11.75 -16.88
C ALA A 119 -7.46 11.96 -15.63
N GLY A 120 -6.87 13.16 -15.47
CA GLY A 120 -6.09 13.50 -14.29
C GLY A 120 -6.89 13.53 -12.98
N GLU A 121 -8.14 14.02 -13.00
CA GLU A 121 -9.04 13.99 -11.84
C GLU A 121 -9.47 12.55 -11.47
N GLU A 122 -9.77 11.72 -12.46
CA GLU A 122 -10.08 10.31 -12.24
C GLU A 122 -8.89 9.53 -11.69
N LEU A 123 -7.68 9.80 -12.19
CA LEU A 123 -6.43 9.26 -11.68
C LEU A 123 -6.22 9.65 -10.21
N GLU A 124 -6.37 10.94 -9.87
CA GLU A 124 -6.24 11.41 -8.49
C GLU A 124 -7.22 10.71 -7.54
N LYS A 125 -8.48 10.56 -7.96
CA LYS A 125 -9.50 9.86 -7.18
C LYS A 125 -9.17 8.38 -7.00
N ALA A 126 -8.66 7.72 -8.05
CA ALA A 126 -8.25 6.33 -7.99
C ALA A 126 -7.07 6.13 -7.03
N VAL A 127 -6.04 6.98 -7.12
CA VAL A 127 -4.89 6.96 -6.20
C VAL A 127 -5.36 7.10 -4.76
N ARG A 128 -6.15 8.12 -4.44
CA ARG A 128 -6.67 8.31 -3.06
C ARG A 128 -7.49 7.12 -2.56
N THR A 129 -8.13 6.36 -3.45
CA THR A 129 -8.92 5.18 -3.07
C THR A 129 -8.03 3.97 -2.83
N LEU A 130 -7.03 3.75 -3.70
CA LEU A 130 -6.09 2.63 -3.63
C LEU A 130 -5.15 2.72 -2.43
N PHE A 131 -4.79 3.94 -2.03
CA PHE A 131 -3.83 4.16 -0.97
C PHE A 131 -4.45 4.36 0.43
N ARG A 132 -5.78 4.48 0.52
CA ARG A 132 -6.55 4.63 1.77
C ARG A 132 -6.54 3.39 2.64
#